data_AF-A0A425WI64-F1
#
_entry.id   AF-A0A425WI64-F1
#
_cell.length_a   1.000
_cell.length_b   1.000
_cell.length_c   1.000
_cell.angle_alpha   90.00
_cell.angle_beta   90.00
_cell.angle_gamma   90.00
#
_symmetry.space_group_name_H-M   'P 1'
#
loop_
_entity.id
_entity.type
_entity.pdbx_description
1 polymer ?
#
loop_
_entity_poly.entity_id
_entity_poly.type
_entity_poly.pdbx_seq_one_letter_code
_entity_poly.pdbx_strand_id
1 'polypeptide(L)'
;MRAGRTNNRGALRQADRDDHAGARQPVRVHRGAPGGSQGPVFFCLLHHPWERGTNENTNGLLRDFFSKGRPLDDVSGEEVQEVHDILNRRPCKRLGWKCPLEVFCRVTLYLL
;
A
#
# COMPACT_ATOMS: atom_id res chain seq x y z
N MET A 1 -47.64 -31.87 -4.84
CA MET A 1 -47.74 -30.39 -4.74
C MET A 1 -46.35 -29.86 -4.37
N ARG A 2 -45.76 -29.00 -5.21
CA ARG A 2 -44.41 -28.42 -5.04
C ARG A 2 -44.50 -27.15 -4.19
N ALA A 3 -43.68 -27.03 -3.16
CA ALA A 3 -43.38 -25.73 -2.52
C ALA A 3 -41.93 -25.36 -2.87
N GLY A 4 -41.78 -24.18 -3.49
CA GLY A 4 -40.54 -23.72 -4.11
C GLY A 4 -39.50 -23.20 -3.13
N ARG A 5 -38.25 -23.22 -3.61
CA ARG A 5 -37.12 -22.46 -3.05
C ARG A 5 -37.41 -20.96 -3.14
N THR A 6 -37.13 -20.22 -2.08
CA THR A 6 -36.78 -18.79 -2.20
C THR A 6 -35.43 -18.57 -1.49
N ASN A 7 -34.44 -18.17 -2.28
CA ASN A 7 -33.14 -17.72 -1.82
C ASN A 7 -33.30 -16.28 -1.32
N ASN A 8 -32.93 -16.01 -0.06
CA ASN A 8 -32.81 -14.66 0.50
C ASN A 8 -31.56 -13.94 -0.05
N ARG A 9 -31.48 -13.73 -1.38
CA ARG A 9 -30.44 -12.91 -2.03
C ARG A 9 -30.99 -11.58 -2.55
N GLY A 10 -31.80 -10.89 -1.76
CA GLY A 10 -32.44 -9.66 -2.23
C GLY A 10 -33.11 -8.84 -1.14
N ALA A 11 -32.40 -8.50 -0.07
CA ALA A 11 -32.83 -7.45 0.85
C ALA A 11 -31.61 -6.93 1.62
N LEU A 12 -30.81 -6.09 0.97
CA LEU A 12 -30.07 -4.98 1.57
C LEU A 12 -29.49 -4.13 0.42
N ARG A 13 -30.34 -3.30 -0.18
CA ARG A 13 -29.88 -2.07 -0.82
C ARG A 13 -30.34 -0.91 0.07
N GLN A 14 -29.47 0.09 0.18
CA GLN A 14 -29.67 1.36 0.89
C GLN A 14 -29.67 1.31 2.43
N ALA A 15 -28.50 1.13 3.02
CA ALA A 15 -28.03 1.86 4.21
C ALA A 15 -26.63 1.34 4.55
N ASP A 16 -25.61 1.92 3.93
CA ASP A 16 -24.19 1.90 4.38
C ASP A 16 -23.43 2.94 3.53
N ARG A 17 -24.08 4.10 3.35
CA ARG A 17 -23.41 5.35 2.96
C ARG A 17 -23.11 6.10 4.25
N ASP A 18 -22.43 5.44 5.17
CA ASP A 18 -21.80 6.09 6.29
C ASP A 18 -20.32 6.09 6.01
N ASP A 19 -19.86 7.26 5.61
CA ASP A 19 -18.47 7.64 5.47
C ASP A 19 -17.68 7.21 6.72
N HIS A 20 -17.08 6.02 6.67
CA HIS A 20 -15.92 5.71 7.50
C HIS A 20 -14.72 6.47 6.95
N ALA A 21 -14.80 7.81 7.02
CA ALA A 21 -13.64 8.66 7.19
C ALA A 21 -13.03 8.28 8.54
N GLY A 22 -12.27 7.17 8.55
CA GLY A 22 -11.63 6.63 9.73
C GLY A 22 -10.89 7.76 10.42
N ALA A 23 -11.31 8.05 11.64
CA ALA A 23 -10.67 9.03 12.50
C ALA A 23 -9.16 8.73 12.50
N ARG A 24 -8.37 9.65 11.94
CA ARG A 24 -6.91 9.57 11.96
C ARG A 24 -6.50 9.65 13.42
N GLN A 25 -6.29 8.49 14.06
CA GLN A 25 -5.78 8.46 15.42
C GLN A 25 -4.44 9.20 15.45
N PRO A 26 -4.14 9.99 16.50
CA PRO A 26 -2.91 10.75 16.56
C PRO A 26 -1.71 9.78 16.63
N VAL A 27 -0.96 9.70 15.53
CA VAL A 27 0.33 9.02 15.47
C VAL A 27 1.27 9.62 16.52
N ARG A 28 1.86 8.79 17.39
CA ARG A 28 2.80 9.27 18.42
C ARG A 28 4.09 9.77 17.77
N VAL A 29 4.28 11.08 17.80
CA VAL A 29 5.53 11.74 17.38
C VAL A 29 6.60 11.44 18.43
N HIS A 30 7.68 10.77 18.02
CA HIS A 30 8.89 10.71 18.81
C HIS A 30 9.83 11.81 18.31
N ARG A 31 10.30 12.64 19.24
CA ARG A 31 11.29 13.69 18.95
C ARG A 31 12.58 12.99 18.52
N GLY A 32 13.12 13.34 17.35
CA GLY A 32 14.28 12.66 16.77
C GLY A 32 15.46 12.58 17.73
N ALA A 33 16.19 11.46 17.71
CA ALA A 33 17.41 11.28 18.48
C ALA A 33 18.47 12.33 18.05
N PRO A 34 19.30 12.84 18.98
CA PRO A 34 20.35 13.78 18.62
C PRO A 34 21.38 13.08 17.72
N GLY A 35 21.37 13.38 16.42
CA GLY A 35 22.28 12.82 15.41
C GLY A 35 21.63 12.05 14.25
N GLY A 36 20.30 11.87 14.23
CA GLY A 36 19.59 11.17 13.16
C GLY A 36 18.34 11.91 12.68
N SER A 37 18.16 11.98 11.35
CA SER A 37 17.00 12.52 10.61
C SER A 37 16.45 13.87 11.11
N GLN A 38 16.57 14.93 10.30
CA GLN A 38 16.06 16.26 10.64
C GLN A 38 14.51 16.37 10.68
N GLY A 39 13.78 15.26 10.55
CA GLY A 39 12.31 15.21 10.50
C GLY A 39 11.65 14.47 11.67
N PRO A 40 10.35 14.73 11.94
CA PRO A 40 9.60 14.02 12.96
C PRO A 40 9.49 12.51 12.64
N VAL A 41 9.67 11.67 13.66
CA VAL A 41 9.55 10.21 13.55
C VAL A 41 8.21 9.77 14.14
N PHE A 42 7.50 8.91 13.43
CA PHE A 42 6.20 8.37 13.84
C PHE A 42 6.26 6.84 13.93
N PHE A 43 5.58 6.28 14.93
CA PHE A 43 5.43 4.83 15.10
C PHE A 43 3.96 4.42 15.05
N CYS A 44 3.71 3.23 14.52
CA CYS A 44 2.39 2.60 14.56
C CYS A 44 2.12 2.01 15.95
N LEU A 45 0.85 1.96 16.34
CA LEU A 45 0.39 1.35 17.57
C LEU A 45 0.49 -0.19 17.51
N LEU A 46 0.77 -0.80 18.66
CA LEU A 46 0.87 -2.26 18.78
C LEU A 46 -0.52 -2.89 18.55
N HIS A 47 -0.59 -3.93 17.71
CA HIS A 47 -1.84 -4.57 17.28
C HIS A 47 -2.72 -3.72 16.35
N HIS A 48 -2.17 -2.67 15.73
CA HIS A 48 -2.84 -1.88 14.69
C HIS A 48 -2.19 -2.10 13.30
N PRO A 49 -2.26 -3.32 12.71
CA PRO A 49 -1.61 -3.63 11.43
C PRO A 49 -2.11 -2.75 10.27
N TRP A 50 -3.36 -2.25 10.35
CA TRP A 50 -3.93 -1.37 9.33
C TRP A 50 -3.19 -0.03 9.18
N GLU A 51 -2.46 0.43 10.20
CA GLU A 51 -1.63 1.64 10.11
C GLU A 51 -0.41 1.44 9.19
N ARG A 52 -0.09 0.19 8.84
CA ARG A 52 1.04 -0.19 7.98
C ARG A 52 0.60 -0.76 6.63
N GLY A 53 -0.69 -0.70 6.30
CA GLY A 53 -1.24 -1.41 5.13
C GLY A 53 -0.53 -1.08 3.81
N THR A 54 -0.12 0.18 3.60
CA THR A 54 0.66 0.56 2.41
C THR A 54 2.03 -0.10 2.39
N ASN A 55 2.75 -0.12 3.52
CA ASN A 55 4.07 -0.72 3.61
C ASN A 55 3.99 -2.24 3.42
N GLU A 56 2.98 -2.88 4.00
CA GLU A 56 2.76 -4.32 3.85
C GLU A 56 2.43 -4.70 2.41
N ASN A 57 1.60 -3.92 1.72
CA ASN A 57 1.33 -4.10 0.30
C ASN A 57 2.61 -3.97 -0.54
N THR A 58 3.40 -2.92 -0.33
CA THR A 58 4.66 -2.70 -1.08
C THR A 58 5.68 -3.80 -0.80
N ASN A 59 5.80 -4.25 0.45
CA ASN A 59 6.66 -5.37 0.81
C ASN A 59 6.22 -6.67 0.14
N GLY A 60 4.91 -6.86 -0.09
CA GLY A 60 4.39 -7.96 -0.89
C GLY A 60 4.94 -7.93 -2.32
N LEU A 61 4.89 -6.77 -2.97
CA LEU A 61 5.42 -6.59 -4.33
C LEU A 61 6.93 -6.84 -4.41
N LEU A 62 7.69 -6.38 -3.41
CA LEU A 62 9.14 -6.63 -3.35
C LEU A 62 9.46 -8.12 -3.24
N ARG A 63 8.58 -8.92 -2.61
CA ARG A 63 8.77 -10.36 -2.43
C ARG A 63 8.54 -11.17 -3.70
N ASP A 64 7.90 -10.59 -4.71
CA ASP A 64 7.83 -11.18 -6.05
C ASP A 64 9.21 -11.23 -6.71
N PHE A 65 10.14 -10.33 -6.33
CA PHE A 65 11.51 -10.25 -6.85
C PHE A 65 12.54 -10.83 -5.86
N PHE A 66 12.42 -10.47 -4.59
CA PHE A 66 13.30 -10.89 -3.51
C PHE A 66 12.57 -11.87 -2.60
N SER A 67 12.58 -13.15 -3.01
CA SER A 67 11.90 -14.21 -2.26
C SER A 67 12.41 -14.29 -0.81
N LYS A 68 11.52 -14.73 0.09
CA LYS A 68 11.84 -14.80 1.52
C LYS A 68 13.00 -15.78 1.75
N GLY A 69 14.03 -15.33 2.44
CA GLY A 69 15.21 -16.14 2.76
C GLY A 69 16.34 -16.00 1.75
N ARG A 70 16.15 -15.26 0.65
CA ARG A 70 17.27 -14.81 -0.17
C ARG A 70 18.11 -13.80 0.62
N PRO A 71 19.43 -14.01 0.76
CA PRO A 71 20.31 -12.99 1.32
C PRO A 71 20.28 -11.74 0.42
N LEU A 72 19.96 -10.59 1.01
CA LEU A 72 19.96 -9.32 0.28
C LEU A 72 21.38 -8.80 0.06
N ASP A 73 22.36 -9.29 0.81
CA ASP A 73 23.78 -8.96 0.65
C ASP A 73 24.32 -9.38 -0.73
N ASP A 74 23.70 -10.40 -1.34
CA ASP A 74 24.05 -10.92 -2.67
C ASP A 74 23.25 -10.22 -3.79
N VAL A 75 22.39 -9.26 -3.47
CA VAL A 75 21.62 -8.50 -4.46
C VAL A 75 22.48 -7.34 -4.95
N SER A 76 22.72 -7.30 -6.26
CA SER A 76 23.50 -6.21 -6.86
C SER A 76 22.72 -4.89 -6.81
N GLY A 77 23.44 -3.76 -6.75
CA GLY A 77 22.80 -2.45 -6.84
C GLY A 77 22.02 -2.25 -8.14
N GLU A 78 22.46 -2.88 -9.23
CA GLU A 78 21.76 -2.87 -10.53
C GLU A 78 20.43 -3.61 -10.46
N GLU A 79 20.39 -4.77 -9.81
CA GLU A 79 19.15 -5.53 -9.62
C GLU A 79 18.16 -4.77 -8.73
N VAL A 80 18.64 -4.12 -7.66
CA VAL A 80 17.80 -3.23 -6.85
C VAL A 80 17.23 -2.10 -7.71
N GLN A 81 18.04 -1.49 -8.56
CA GLN A 81 17.62 -0.39 -9.42
C GLN A 81 16.59 -0.84 -10.46
N GLU A 82 16.76 -2.03 -11.04
CA GLU A 82 15.81 -2.61 -11.98
C GLU A 82 14.45 -2.84 -11.32
N VAL A 83 14.43 -3.49 -10.14
CA VAL A 83 13.19 -3.74 -9.39
C VAL A 83 12.54 -2.42 -8.96
N HIS A 84 13.34 -1.46 -8.51
CA HIS A 84 12.87 -0.11 -8.19
C HIS A 84 12.17 0.54 -9.39
N ASP A 85 12.76 0.48 -10.57
CA ASP A 85 12.21 1.09 -11.78
C ASP A 85 10.94 0.38 -12.24
N ILE A 86 10.89 -0.95 -12.18
CA ILE A 86 9.69 -1.74 -12.47
C ILE A 86 8.55 -1.32 -11.55
N LEU A 87 8.79 -1.27 -10.23
CA LEU A 87 7.75 -0.92 -9.26
C LEU A 87 7.26 0.53 -9.42
N ASN A 88 8.17 1.46 -9.68
CA ASN A 88 7.81 2.87 -9.84
C ASN A 88 7.14 3.19 -11.19
N ARG A 89 7.38 2.37 -12.22
CA ARG A 89 6.71 2.47 -13.53
C ARG A 89 5.45 1.61 -13.64
N ARG A 90 5.16 0.75 -12.64
CA ARG A 90 3.98 -0.11 -12.63
C ARG A 90 2.67 0.69 -12.52
N PRO A 91 1.75 0.60 -13.48
CA PRO A 91 0.42 1.22 -13.38
C PRO A 91 -0.36 0.71 -12.17
N CYS A 92 -0.91 1.63 -11.38
CA CYS A 92 -1.62 1.30 -10.15
C CYS A 92 -3.08 1.76 -10.20
N LYS A 93 -4.03 0.83 -10.02
CA LYS A 93 -5.48 1.13 -10.03
C LYS A 93 -5.86 2.22 -9.02
N ARG A 94 -5.24 2.25 -7.84
CA ARG A 94 -5.45 3.28 -6.80
C ARG A 94 -5.07 4.69 -7.28
N LEU A 95 -4.15 4.80 -8.25
CA LEU A 95 -3.69 6.05 -8.84
C LEU A 95 -4.40 6.37 -10.16
N GLY A 96 -5.57 5.76 -10.42
CA GLY A 96 -6.28 5.94 -11.69
C GLY A 96 -5.51 5.37 -12.88
N TRP A 97 -4.80 4.25 -12.67
CA TRP A 97 -3.94 3.59 -13.66
C TRP A 97 -2.69 4.37 -14.06
N LYS A 98 -2.34 5.44 -13.35
CA LYS A 98 -1.00 6.05 -13.42
C LYS A 98 0.01 5.25 -12.61
N CYS A 99 1.29 5.36 -12.95
CA CYS A 99 2.36 4.78 -12.15
C CYS A 99 2.79 5.71 -10.99
N PRO A 100 3.41 5.17 -9.93
CA PRO A 100 3.92 5.98 -8.83
C PRO A 100 4.82 7.14 -9.27
N LEU A 101 5.71 6.89 -10.24
CA LEU A 101 6.66 7.89 -10.74
C LEU A 101 5.94 9.09 -11.39
N GLU A 102 4.92 8.84 -12.20
CA GLU A 102 4.11 9.89 -12.83
C GLU A 102 3.45 10.79 -11.79
N VAL A 103 2.82 10.19 -10.78
CA VAL A 103 2.12 10.94 -9.73
C VAL A 103 3.10 11.72 -8.86
N PHE A 104 4.24 11.11 -8.51
CA PHE A 104 5.24 11.73 -7.66
C PHE A 104 5.95 12.90 -8.35
N CYS A 105 6.46 12.69 -9.56
CA CYS A 105 7.17 13.73 -10.31
C CYS A 105 6.23 14.71 -11.02
N ARG A 106 4.90 14.47 -10.99
CA ARG A 106 3.90 15.22 -11.77
C ARG A 106 4.21 15.25 -13.26
N VAL A 107 4.81 14.17 -13.76
CA VAL A 107 5.11 13.96 -15.17
C VAL A 107 4.13 12.95 -15.74
N THR A 108 3.97 12.98 -17.05
CA THR A 108 3.12 12.04 -17.77
C THR A 108 4.03 11.15 -18.61
N LEU A 109 4.05 9.86 -18.33
CA LEU A 109 4.84 8.86 -19.06
C LEU A 109 3.94 8.14 -20.07
N TYR A 110 3.06 8.87 -20.77
CA TYR A 110 2.37 8.32 -21.94
C TYR A 110 3.31 8.46 -23.14
N LEU A 111 4.12 7.43 -23.43
CA LEU A 111 4.78 7.15 -24.73
C LEU A 111 5.92 6.11 -24.58
N LEU A 112 5.60 4.88 -24.17
CA LEU A 112 6.34 3.68 -24.58
C LEU A 112 5.33 2.61 -25.00
#